data_AF-M2QVE3-F1
#
_entry.id   AF-M2QVE3-F1
#
_cell.length_a   1.000
_cell.length_b   1.000
_cell.length_c   1.000
_cell.angle_alpha   90.00
_cell.angle_beta   90.00
_cell.angle_gamma   90.00
#
_symmetry.space_group_name_H-M   'P 1'
#
loop_
_entity.id
_entity.type
_entity.pdbx_description
1 polymer ?
#
loop_
_entity_poly.entity_id
_entity_poly.type
_entity_poly.pdbx_seq_one_letter_code
_entity_poly.pdbx_strand_id
1 'polypeptide(L)'
;SAKVVWEKLRARYEGAGKQSIAQLISELFRSTLSDENALEPQLNAILQKSYILKSLGQTLNDSLVAVAMVISLPPSYDTLR
;
A
#
# COMPACT_ATOMS: atom_id res chain seq x y z
N SER A 1 29.61 16.78 -12.10
CA SER A 1 29.44 15.49 -12.82
C SER A 1 28.01 15.02 -12.66
N ALA A 2 27.39 14.50 -13.73
CA ALA A 2 26.03 13.94 -13.71
C ALA A 2 25.84 12.88 -12.61
N LYS A 3 26.91 12.14 -12.26
CA LYS A 3 26.91 11.14 -11.18
C LYS A 3 26.57 11.73 -9.81
N VAL A 4 27.12 12.89 -9.47
CA VAL A 4 26.90 13.56 -8.17
C VAL A 4 25.47 14.11 -8.06
N VAL A 5 24.93 14.62 -9.16
CA VAL A 5 23.54 15.09 -9.23
C VAL A 5 22.57 13.91 -9.10
N TRP A 6 22.87 12.78 -9.75
CA TRP A 6 22.11 11.54 -9.63
C TRP A 6 22.16 10.93 -8.22
N GLU A 7 23.31 10.95 -7.55
CA GLU A 7 23.45 10.48 -6.17
C GLU A 7 22.70 11.37 -5.18
N LYS A 8 22.73 12.70 -5.36
CA LYS A 8 21.92 13.63 -4.55
C LYS A 8 20.42 13.44 -4.76
N LEU A 9 19.99 13.19 -6.00
CA LEU A 9 18.60 12.87 -6.32
C LEU A 9 18.20 11.56 -5.65
N ARG A 10 19.00 10.50 -5.82
CA ARG A 10 18.79 9.21 -5.17
C ARG A 10 18.69 9.33 -3.65
N ALA A 11 19.63 10.00 -2.99
CA ALA A 11 19.62 10.15 -1.54
C ALA A 11 18.39 10.92 -1.02
N ARG A 12 17.96 11.96 -1.75
CA ARG A 12 16.79 12.77 -1.37
C ARG A 12 15.47 12.03 -1.56
N TYR A 13 15.37 11.21 -2.62
CA TYR A 13 14.17 10.44 -2.93
C TYR A 13 14.13 9.06 -2.26
N GLU A 14 15.27 8.44 -1.91
CA GLU A 14 15.31 7.20 -1.11
C GLU A 14 14.84 7.45 0.33
N GLY A 15 15.18 8.60 0.93
CA GLY A 15 14.70 8.97 2.27
C GLY A 15 13.19 9.20 2.31
N ALA A 16 12.68 9.96 1.34
CA ALA A 16 11.23 10.15 1.16
C ALA A 16 10.52 8.84 0.78
N GLY A 17 11.15 8.00 -0.04
CA GLY A 17 10.66 6.70 -0.46
C GLY A 17 10.52 5.69 0.69
N LYS A 18 11.46 5.65 1.63
CA LYS A 18 11.37 4.76 2.80
C LYS A 18 10.29 5.20 3.80
N GLN A 19 10.14 6.51 4.01
CA GLN A 19 9.05 7.04 4.84
C GLN A 19 7.68 6.81 4.19
N SER A 20 7.57 7.01 2.87
CA SER A 20 6.33 6.74 2.14
C SER A 20 6.01 5.24 2.08
N ILE A 21 7.00 4.36 1.97
CA ILE A 21 6.80 2.90 2.09
C ILE A 21 6.21 2.53 3.46
N ALA A 22 6.81 3.01 4.55
CA ALA A 22 6.33 2.69 5.90
C ALA A 22 4.90 3.21 6.15
N GLN A 23 4.59 4.41 5.64
CA GLN A 23 3.25 4.98 5.71
C GLN A 23 2.25 4.15 4.89
N LEU A 24 2.57 3.82 3.64
CA LEU A 24 1.70 3.02 2.76
C LEU A 24 1.43 1.63 3.32
N ILE A 25 2.44 0.96 3.89
CA ILE A 25 2.27 -0.32 4.58
C ILE A 25 1.35 -0.14 5.81
N SER A 26 1.59 0.89 6.62
CA SER A 26 0.76 1.14 7.81
C SER A 26 -0.69 1.41 7.44
N GLU A 27 -0.94 2.19 6.39
CA GLU A 27 -2.27 2.47 5.88
C GLU A 27 -2.92 1.22 5.29
N LEU A 28 -2.17 0.37 4.59
CA LEU A 28 -2.68 -0.87 3.99
C LEU A 28 -3.22 -1.84 5.05
N PHE A 29 -2.52 -1.98 6.19
CA PHE A 29 -2.92 -2.90 7.26
C PHE A 29 -3.85 -2.29 8.31
N ARG A 30 -3.96 -0.95 8.38
CA ARG A 30 -4.83 -0.25 9.34
C ARG A 30 -6.10 0.30 8.71
N SER A 31 -6.20 0.36 7.39
CA SER A 31 -7.45 0.77 6.74
C SER A 31 -8.51 -0.28 7.02
N THR A 32 -9.63 0.14 7.61
CA THR A 32 -10.86 -0.63 7.68
C THR A 32 -11.78 -0.17 6.55
N LEU A 33 -12.25 -1.10 5.73
CA LEU A 33 -13.29 -0.83 4.76
C LEU A 33 -14.61 -0.58 5.51
N SER A 34 -15.45 0.25 4.93
CA SER A 34 -16.75 0.61 5.48
C SER A 34 -17.88 0.03 4.63
N ASP A 35 -18.93 -0.43 5.28
CA ASP A 35 -20.19 -0.83 4.66
C ASP A 35 -20.95 0.34 4.03
N GLU A 36 -20.67 1.56 4.46
CA GLU A 36 -21.34 2.77 3.98
C GLU A 36 -20.88 3.18 2.57
N ASN A 37 -19.74 2.65 2.13
CA ASN A 37 -19.15 2.93 0.83
C ASN A 37 -19.16 1.67 -0.04
N ALA A 38 -19.24 1.84 -1.37
CA ALA A 38 -19.12 0.72 -2.29
C ALA A 38 -17.79 -0.04 -2.07
N LEU A 39 -17.83 -1.37 -2.06
CA LEU A 39 -16.68 -2.22 -1.77
C LEU A 39 -15.59 -2.12 -2.85
N GLU A 40 -15.98 -2.10 -4.12
CA GLU A 40 -15.07 -2.13 -5.26
C GLU A 40 -14.08 -0.94 -5.29
N PRO A 41 -14.50 0.34 -5.13
CA PRO A 41 -13.57 1.47 -5.01
C PRO A 41 -12.57 1.32 -3.85
N GLN A 42 -13.01 0.73 -2.75
CA GLN A 42 -12.18 0.54 -1.56
C GLN A 42 -11.11 -0.55 -1.80
N LEU A 43 -11.47 -1.67 -2.45
CA LEU A 43 -10.52 -2.70 -2.86
C LEU A 43 -9.53 -2.18 -3.92
N ASN A 44 -10.00 -1.36 -4.85
CA ASN A 44 -9.15 -0.72 -5.85
C ASN A 44 -8.11 0.22 -5.18
N ALA A 45 -8.46 0.90 -4.09
CA ALA A 45 -7.51 1.71 -3.34
C ALA A 45 -6.40 0.85 -2.67
N ILE A 46 -6.74 -0.33 -2.17
CA ILE A 46 -5.77 -1.30 -1.62
C ILE A 46 -4.82 -1.78 -2.73
N LEU A 47 -5.34 -2.13 -3.90
CA LEU A 47 -4.52 -2.51 -5.07
C LEU A 47 -3.63 -1.36 -5.52
N GLN A 48 -4.16 -0.13 -5.57
CA GLN A 48 -3.37 1.03 -5.96
C GLN A 48 -2.19 1.25 -5.01
N LYS A 49 -2.37 1.08 -3.69
CA LYS A 49 -1.27 1.15 -2.72
C LYS A 49 -0.23 0.06 -2.95
N SER A 50 -0.63 -1.17 -3.30
CA SER A 50 0.33 -2.24 -3.62
C SER A 50 1.13 -1.95 -4.90
N TYR A 51 0.50 -1.36 -5.92
CA TYR A 51 1.20 -0.89 -7.12
C TYR A 51 2.18 0.25 -6.84
N ILE A 52 1.82 1.19 -5.97
CA ILE A 52 2.72 2.28 -5.56
C ILE A 52 3.90 1.71 -4.77
N LEU A 53 3.69 0.76 -3.88
CA LEU A 53 4.79 0.10 -3.17
C LEU A 53 5.73 -0.61 -4.15
N LYS A 54 5.17 -1.31 -5.16
CA LYS A 54 5.95 -1.96 -6.22
C LYS A 54 6.79 -0.97 -7.01
N SER A 55 6.25 0.21 -7.36
CA SER A 55 7.00 1.24 -8.08
C SER A 55 8.09 1.90 -7.22
N LEU A 56 7.94 1.90 -5.90
CA LEU A 56 8.95 2.32 -4.92
C LEU A 56 10.01 1.24 -4.64
N GLY A 57 9.96 0.10 -5.34
CA GLY A 57 10.90 -1.00 -5.17
C GLY A 57 10.57 -1.93 -4.00
N GLN A 58 9.39 -1.81 -3.39
CA GLN A 58 8.89 -2.77 -2.40
C GLN A 58 7.71 -3.56 -2.93
N THR A 59 7.98 -4.82 -3.29
CA THR A 59 6.93 -5.69 -3.83
C THR A 59 6.26 -6.45 -2.69
N LEU A 60 4.96 -6.23 -2.48
CA LEU A 60 4.16 -7.17 -1.67
C LEU A 60 3.78 -8.38 -2.53
N ASN A 61 3.82 -9.55 -1.91
CA ASN A 61 3.25 -10.76 -2.49
C ASN A 61 1.72 -10.60 -2.61
N ASP A 62 1.13 -11.02 -3.72
CA ASP A 62 -0.32 -10.98 -3.94
C ASP A 62 -1.11 -11.65 -2.79
N SER A 63 -0.56 -12.69 -2.18
CA SER A 63 -1.12 -13.34 -0.99
C SER A 63 -1.21 -12.40 0.21
N LEU A 64 -0.20 -11.54 0.42
CA LEU A 64 -0.22 -10.54 1.50
C LEU A 64 -1.22 -9.41 1.19
N VAL A 65 -1.37 -9.05 -0.08
CA VAL A 65 -2.39 -8.08 -0.51
C VAL A 65 -3.79 -8.65 -0.27
N ALA A 66 -4.02 -9.92 -0.60
CA ALA A 66 -5.28 -10.60 -0.32
C ALA A 66 -5.57 -10.68 1.18
N VAL A 67 -4.57 -11.01 2.01
CA VAL A 67 -4.70 -10.97 3.47
C VAL A 67 -5.06 -9.56 3.95
N ALA A 68 -4.39 -8.52 3.44
CA ALA A 68 -4.72 -7.13 3.77
C ALA A 68 -6.17 -6.77 3.40
N MET A 69 -6.67 -7.23 2.25
CA MET A 69 -8.08 -7.04 1.89
C MET A 69 -9.02 -7.71 2.88
N VAL A 70 -8.76 -8.96 3.24
CA VAL A 70 -9.61 -9.75 4.14
C VAL A 70 -9.67 -9.16 5.55
N ILE A 71 -8.53 -8.77 6.14
CA ILE A 71 -8.51 -8.16 7.48
C ILE A 71 -9.15 -6.77 7.51
N SER A 72 -9.20 -6.09 6.36
CA SER A 72 -9.80 -4.78 6.22
C SER A 72 -11.31 -4.86 6.00
N LEU A 73 -11.88 -6.05 5.73
CA LEU A 73 -13.32 -6.18 5.50
C LEU A 73 -14.14 -5.72 6.71
N PRO A 74 -15.31 -5.10 6.48
CA PRO A 74 -16.25 -4.79 7.55
C PRO A 74 -16.79 -6.09 8.17
N PRO A 75 -17.22 -6.08 9.44
CA PRO A 75 -17.78 -7.26 10.12
C PRO A 75 -19.00 -7.88 9.42
N SER A 76 -19.73 -7.10 8.62
CA SER A 76 -20.86 -7.58 7.80
C SER A 76 -20.44 -8.64 6.77
N TYR A 77 -19.19 -8.60 6.31
CA TYR A 77 -18.60 -9.55 5.37
C TYR A 77 -17.83 -10.68 6.07
N ASP A 78 -17.81 -10.72 7.41
CA ASP A 78 -17.23 -11.79 8.24
C ASP A 78 -18.10 -13.09 8.22
N THR A 79 -18.94 -13.24 7.20
CA THR A 79 -19.87 -14.36 7.02
C THR A 79 -19.23 -15.62 6.41
N LEU A 80 -17.91 -15.60 6.17
CA LEU A 80 -17.13 -16.77 5.73
C LEU A 80 -16.56 -17.59 6.89
N ARG A 81 -17.24 -17.61 8.03
CA ARG A 81 -16.83 -18.36 9.22
C ARG A 81 -17.86 -19.41 9.62
#